data_AF-A0A9P7DC76-F1
#
_entry.id   AF-A0A9P7DC76-F1
#
_cell.length_a   1.000
_cell.length_b   1.000
_cell.length_c   1.000
_cell.angle_alpha   90.00
_cell.angle_beta   90.00
_cell.angle_gamma   90.00
#
_symmetry.space_group_name_H-M   'P 1'
#
loop_
_entity.id
_entity.type
_entity.pdbx_description
1 polymer ?
#
loop_
_entity_poly.entity_id
_entity_poly.type
_entity_poly.pdbx_seq_one_letter_code
_entity_poly.pdbx_strand_id
1 'polypeptide(L)' 'CYNCHTTATPLRRKDAEGKTICNVCGLYYKLHGSAHPISMKSDIIRKRSR' A
#
# COMPACT_ATOMS: atom_id res chain seq x y z
N CYS A 1 -0.61 6.35 -5.02
CA CYS A 1 -1.45 5.20 -4.61
C CYS A 1 -2.89 5.67 -4.57
N TYR A 2 -3.86 4.94 -5.13
CA TYR A 2 -5.26 5.39 -5.10
C TYR A 2 -5.87 5.42 -3.69
N ASN A 3 -5.51 4.47 -2.82
CA ASN A 3 -6.04 4.39 -1.44
C ASN A 3 -5.38 5.42 -0.49
N CYS A 4 -4.08 5.28 -0.18
CA CYS A 4 -3.42 6.13 0.82
C CYS A 4 -2.63 7.33 0.25
N HIS A 5 -2.80 7.64 -1.03
CA HIS A 5 -2.11 8.73 -1.76
C HIS A 5 -0.57 8.74 -1.73
N THR A 6 0.08 7.72 -1.15
CA THR A 6 1.55 7.66 -1.15
C THR A 6 2.11 7.61 -2.58
N THR A 7 3.13 8.43 -2.81
CA THR A 7 3.96 8.45 -4.03
C THR A 7 5.21 7.58 -3.85
N ALA A 8 5.74 7.51 -2.63
CA ALA A 8 6.90 6.72 -2.28
C ALA A 8 6.50 5.28 -1.91
N THR A 9 6.80 4.33 -2.79
CA THR A 9 6.61 2.90 -2.54
C THR A 9 7.60 2.08 -3.35
N PRO A 10 8.28 1.08 -2.76
CA PRO A 10 9.26 0.27 -3.49
C PRO A 10 8.62 -0.61 -4.57
N LEU A 11 7.32 -0.90 -4.45
CA LEU A 11 6.55 -1.66 -5.43
C LEU A 11 5.15 -1.06 -5.56
N ARG A 12 4.65 -0.94 -6.79
CA ARG A 12 3.25 -0.58 -7.08
C ARG A 12 2.49 -1.82 -7.49
N ARG A 13 1.24 -1.94 -7.04
CA ARG A 13 0.32 -3.03 -7.35
C ARG A 13 -0.91 -2.46 -8.07
N LYS A 14 -1.67 -3.32 -8.75
CA LYS A 14 -3.01 -3.01 -9.26
C LYS A 14 -4.04 -3.72 -8.38
N ASP A 15 -5.15 -3.04 -8.08
CA ASP A 15 -6.32 -3.68 -7.47
C ASP A 15 -7.18 -4.40 -8.53
N ALA A 16 -8.29 -4.99 -8.09
CA ALA A 16 -9.23 -5.70 -8.95
C ALA A 16 -9.93 -4.78 -9.97
N GLU A 17 -10.01 -3.48 -9.67
CA GLU A 17 -10.58 -2.44 -10.54
C GLU A 17 -9.51 -1.85 -11.49
N GLY A 18 -8.26 -2.33 -11.42
CA GLY A 18 -7.15 -1.84 -12.22
C GLY A 18 -6.51 -0.54 -11.71
N LYS A 19 -6.94 -0.01 -10.56
CA LYS A 19 -6.38 1.20 -9.97
C LYS A 19 -5.01 0.90 -9.37
N THR A 20 -4.12 1.88 -9.48
CA THR A 20 -2.73 1.71 -9.02
C THR A 20 -2.60 2.02 -7.52
N ILE A 21 -2.29 1.01 -6.74
CA ILE A 21 -2.11 1.08 -5.28
C ILE A 21 -0.65 0.82 -4.87
N CYS A 22 -0.25 1.21 -3.65
CA CYS A 22 1.08 0.90 -3.13
C CYS A 22 1.16 -0.54 -2.61
N ASN A 23 2.37 -1.00 -2.32
CA ASN A 23 2.59 -2.35 -1.83
C ASN A 23 1.86 -2.60 -0.50
N VAL A 24 1.89 -1.63 0.42
CA VAL A 24 1.25 -1.76 1.74
C VAL A 24 -0.26 -1.89 1.61
N CYS A 25 -0.92 -1.00 0.84
CA CYS A 25 -2.37 -1.08 0.64
C CYS A 25 -2.80 -2.40 -0.01
N GLY A 26 -2.04 -2.89 -1.00
CA GLY A 26 -2.37 -4.15 -1.68
C GLY A 26 -2.13 -5.37 -0.79
N LEU A 27 -1.08 -5.36 0.03
CA LEU A 27 -0.84 -6.43 1.00
C LEU A 27 -1.89 -6.43 2.12
N TYR A 28 -2.25 -5.26 2.63
CA TYR A 28 -3.26 -5.12 3.67
C TYR A 28 -4.62 -5.64 3.19
N TYR A 29 -5.06 -5.24 1.99
CA TYR A 29 -6.31 -5.74 1.42
C TYR A 29 -6.30 -7.25 1.22
N LYS A 30 -5.18 -7.82 0.77
CA LYS A 30 -5.03 -9.27 0.61
C LYS A 30 -5.12 -10.04 1.94
N LEU A 31 -4.64 -9.47 3.03
CA LEU A 31 -4.60 -10.11 4.35
C LEU A 31 -5.88 -9.89 5.16
N HIS A 32 -6.48 -8.70 5.07
CA HIS A 32 -7.59 -8.26 5.92
C HIS A 32 -8.92 -8.08 5.18
N GLY A 33 -8.95 -8.25 3.86
CA GLY A 33 -10.16 -8.07 3.04
C GLY A 33 -10.73 -6.64 3.03
N SER A 34 -10.01 -5.67 3.58
CA SER A 34 -10.47 -4.30 3.80
C SER A 34 -9.41 -3.28 3.36
N ALA A 35 -9.83 -2.04 3.12
CA ALA A 35 -8.90 -0.99 2.74
C ALA A 35 -7.95 -0.65 3.90
N HIS A 36 -6.67 -0.46 3.59
CA HIS A 36 -5.67 -0.03 4.58
C HIS A 36 -6.06 1.34 5.17
N PRO A 37 -6.24 1.45 6.50
CA PRO A 37 -6.63 2.70 7.14
C PRO A 37 -5.52 3.76 6.99
N ILE A 38 -5.91 4.98 6.64
CA ILE A 38 -4.96 6.07 6.40
C ILE A 38 -4.25 6.48 7.71
N SER A 39 -4.88 6.28 8.87
CA SER A 39 -4.27 6.56 10.18
C SER A 39 -3.01 5.75 10.46
N MET A 40 -2.86 4.56 9.85
CA MET A 40 -1.70 3.68 10.04
C MET A 40 -0.59 3.93 9.01
N LYS A 41 -0.78 4.88 8.09
CA LYS A 41 0.25 5.23 7.09
C LYS A 41 1.45 5.86 7.79
N SER A 42 2.64 5.36 7.50
CA SER A 42 3.91 6.00 7.83
C SER A 42 4.61 6.47 6.56
N ASP A 43 5.16 7.68 6.59
CA ASP A 43 5.96 8.24 5.49
C ASP A 43 7.40 7.72 5.48
N ILE A 44 7.83 7.05 6.55
CA ILE A 44 9.18 6.51 6.67
C ILE A 44 9.23 5.10 6.08
N ILE A 45 9.89 4.94 4.93
CA ILE A 45 10.14 3.62 4.33
C ILE A 45 11.30 2.94 5.06
N ARG A 46 10.96 1.96 5.93
CA ARG A 46 11.96 1.13 6.61
C ARG A 46 12.51 0.06 5.67
N LYS A 47 13.84 0.06 5.48
CA LYS A 47 14.54 -1.00 4.73
C LYS A 47 14.74 -2.21 5.63
N ARG A 48 14.54 -3.41 5.09
CA ARG A 48 14.89 -4.67 5.77
C ARG A 48 16.32 -5.07 5.35
N SER A 49 17.10 -5.61 6.28
CA SER A 49 18.33 -6.33 5.93
C SER A 49 17.93 -7.54 5.08
N ARG A 50 18.63 -7.75 3.97
CA ARG A 50 18.42 -8.88 3.08
C ARG A 50 19.39 -9.99 3.44
#